data_AF-A0A7C2CKG8-F1
#
_entry.id   AF-A0A7C2CKG8-F1
#
_cell.length_a   1.000
_cell.length_b   1.000
_cell.length_c   1.000
_cell.angle_alpha   90.00
_cell.angle_beta   90.00
_cell.angle_gamma   90.00
#
_symmetry.space_group_name_H-M   'P 1'
#
loop_
_entity.id
_entity.type
_entity.pdbx_description
1 polymer ?
#
loop_
_entity_poly.entity_id
_entity_poly.type
_entity_poly.pdbx_seq_one_letter_code
_entity_poly.pdbx_strand_id
1 'polypeptide(L)'
;MISHIRPPSRAMRDLARALTRPSALVILPLGLALGVLLGTEQAVQPKPTSASRMRTWANAWWRSPSQQPESPYVGSETCKMCHEDLYTHFTRTAHFLTVTSPKYKEAEKGCESCHGPGREHVESGGDVEKIFSFRGRSIAEQNARCLTCHEQQQERHNFRPSAHGLSQVACTDCHSAHSPVLLEDLLAKRLPELCYACHGEVRQDFIKPFRHRVHEGGMSCTTCHNPHGGFNVAQTRDVLGGTDAICLKCHTDKQGPFVFEHVPVRLEGCASCHVPHGSNNPRLLTRPRVDQLCLECHTLTPGILGSEPPAFHDIRRPRFQNCTTCHVKVHGSNVNRLFFQ
;
A
#
# COMPACT_ATOMS: atom_id res chain seq x y z
N MET A 1 -46.01 16.31 28.58
CA MET A 1 -44.64 15.83 28.88
C MET A 1 -43.66 16.66 28.07
N ILE A 2 -43.01 17.63 28.72
CA ILE A 2 -42.10 18.60 28.09
C ILE A 2 -40.68 18.05 28.24
N SER A 3 -39.98 17.82 27.12
CA SER A 3 -38.61 17.34 27.10
C SER A 3 -37.63 18.52 27.14
N HIS A 4 -36.80 18.57 28.18
CA HIS A 4 -35.74 19.57 28.33
C HIS A 4 -34.52 19.19 27.48
N ILE A 5 -34.24 20.00 26.45
CA ILE A 5 -33.00 19.95 25.67
C ILE A 5 -31.92 20.70 26.45
N ARG A 6 -30.81 20.02 26.78
CA ARG A 6 -29.63 20.65 27.41
C ARG A 6 -28.83 21.45 26.38
N PRO A 7 -28.31 22.66 26.73
CA PRO A 7 -27.47 23.44 25.83
C PRO A 7 -26.07 22.83 25.66
N PRO A 8 -25.40 23.05 24.51
CA PRO A 8 -24.08 22.49 24.21
C PRO A 8 -22.98 23.09 25.09
N SER A 9 -21.96 22.26 25.31
CA SER A 9 -20.82 22.50 26.20
C SER A 9 -19.91 23.64 25.71
N ARG A 10 -19.17 24.23 26.65
CA ARG A 10 -18.29 25.40 26.44
C ARG A 10 -17.22 25.14 25.34
N ALA A 11 -16.76 23.90 25.22
CA ALA A 11 -15.79 23.47 24.20
C ALA A 11 -16.28 23.61 22.75
N MET A 12 -17.60 23.53 22.49
CA MET A 12 -18.13 23.72 21.14
C MET A 12 -18.27 25.20 20.74
N ARG A 13 -18.27 26.13 21.70
CA ARG A 13 -18.31 27.58 21.40
C ARG A 13 -16.94 28.13 21.02
N ASP A 14 -15.88 27.53 21.51
CA ASP A 14 -14.50 27.98 21.25
C ASP A 14 -14.02 27.53 19.85
N LEU A 15 -14.52 26.41 19.32
CA LEU A 15 -14.21 25.96 17.95
C LEU A 15 -14.81 26.86 16.86
N ALA A 16 -15.97 27.48 17.11
CA ALA A 16 -16.64 28.37 16.16
C ALA A 16 -15.95 29.73 15.99
N ARG A 17 -15.05 30.12 16.92
CA ARG A 17 -14.29 31.39 16.85
C ARG A 17 -12.94 31.28 16.13
N ALA A 18 -12.48 30.06 15.83
CA ALA A 18 -11.21 29.84 15.13
C ALA A 18 -11.34 29.88 13.58
N LEU A 19 -12.56 29.86 13.03
CA LEU A 19 -12.80 29.75 11.59
C LEU A 19 -13.13 31.07 10.87
N THR A 20 -12.99 32.23 11.52
CA THR A 20 -13.37 33.54 10.93
C THR A 20 -12.27 34.61 11.02
N ARG A 21 -11.01 34.24 10.78
CA ARG A 21 -9.92 35.24 10.65
C ARG A 21 -9.38 35.28 9.21
N PRO A 22 -9.45 36.43 8.52
CA PRO A 22 -8.86 36.57 7.20
C PRO A 22 -7.33 36.65 7.31
N SER A 23 -6.63 35.87 6.50
CA SER A 23 -5.18 35.78 6.43
C SER A 23 -4.57 37.09 5.91
N ALA A 24 -3.75 37.75 6.73
CA ALA A 24 -2.94 38.88 6.30
C ALA A 24 -1.69 38.38 5.57
N LEU A 25 -1.59 38.71 4.28
CA LEU A 25 -0.39 38.58 3.45
C LEU A 25 0.72 39.50 4.01
N VAL A 26 1.81 38.90 4.48
CA VAL A 26 3.04 39.63 4.83
C VAL A 26 3.96 39.61 3.61
N ILE A 27 4.10 40.78 2.97
CA ILE A 27 5.07 41.05 1.91
C ILE A 27 6.39 41.45 2.58
N LEU A 28 7.44 40.63 2.39
CA LEU A 28 8.81 40.93 2.81
C LEU A 28 9.52 41.68 1.66
N PRO A 29 10.15 42.86 1.90
CA PRO A 29 10.90 43.55 0.85
C PRO A 29 12.30 42.95 0.70
N LEU A 30 12.68 42.66 -0.54
CA LEU A 30 14.05 42.31 -0.94
C LEU A 30 14.92 43.59 -0.86
N GLY A 31 15.77 43.67 0.16
CA GLY A 31 16.79 44.71 0.28
C GLY A 31 18.10 44.27 -0.40
N LEU A 32 18.45 44.89 -1.52
CA LEU A 32 19.78 44.81 -2.14
C LEU A 32 20.77 45.60 -1.26
N ALA A 33 21.74 44.93 -0.65
CA ALA A 33 22.89 45.57 0.00
C ALA A 33 24.14 45.37 -0.87
N LEU A 34 24.58 46.45 -1.52
CA LEU A 34 25.81 46.55 -2.28
C LEU A 34 26.97 46.80 -1.30
N GLY A 35 27.74 45.75 -0.99
CA GLY A 35 28.92 45.82 -0.13
C GLY A 35 30.17 46.23 -0.91
N VAL A 36 30.72 47.39 -0.56
CA VAL A 36 32.00 47.94 -1.03
C VAL A 36 33.15 47.12 -0.43
N LEU A 37 33.98 46.52 -1.27
CA LEU A 37 35.22 45.83 -0.88
C LEU A 37 36.38 46.84 -0.83
N LEU A 38 36.77 47.25 0.39
CA LEU A 38 38.06 47.87 0.65
C LEU A 38 39.11 46.76 0.80
N GLY A 39 40.10 46.76 -0.10
CA GLY A 39 41.23 45.85 -0.07
C GLY A 39 42.22 46.21 1.03
N THR A 40 42.66 45.20 1.78
CA THR A 40 43.86 45.27 2.62
C THR A 40 44.86 44.25 2.11
N GLU A 41 46.05 44.75 1.76
CA GLU A 41 47.19 44.01 1.24
C GLU A 41 47.64 42.89 2.19
N GLN A 42 47.81 41.68 1.65
CA GLN A 42 48.49 40.57 2.34
C GLN A 42 49.97 40.56 1.93
N ALA A 43 50.84 40.79 2.91
CA ALA A 43 52.28 40.68 2.77
C ALA A 43 52.69 39.22 2.51
N VAL A 44 53.43 39.01 1.41
CA VAL A 44 54.04 37.72 1.03
C VAL A 44 55.30 37.51 1.88
N GLN A 45 55.34 36.43 2.66
CA GLN A 45 56.53 35.96 3.38
C GLN A 45 57.27 34.88 2.56
N PRO A 46 58.62 34.88 2.54
CA PRO A 46 59.41 33.98 1.70
C PRO A 46 59.48 32.55 2.26
N LYS A 47 59.53 31.56 1.37
CA LYS A 47 59.70 30.13 1.68
C LYS A 47 61.07 29.84 2.32
N PRO A 48 61.15 29.11 3.44
CA PRO A 48 62.42 28.65 3.97
C PRO A 48 62.95 27.42 3.22
N THR A 49 64.26 27.43 3.02
CA THR A 49 65.07 26.43 2.32
C THR A 49 65.31 25.17 3.14
N SER A 50 65.53 24.07 2.43
CA SER A 50 65.77 22.73 2.94
C SER A 50 67.14 22.57 3.60
N ALA A 51 67.26 22.89 4.89
CA ALA A 51 68.43 22.51 5.69
C ALA A 51 68.13 22.51 7.21
N SER A 52 67.37 21.53 7.69
CA SER A 52 67.49 21.01 9.07
C SER A 52 66.68 19.72 9.24
N ARG A 53 67.21 18.63 8.66
CA ARG A 53 66.91 17.29 9.16
C ARG A 53 67.73 17.04 10.42
N MET A 54 67.19 16.16 11.26
CA MET A 54 67.81 15.49 12.41
C MET A 54 67.78 16.24 13.74
N ARG A 55 66.66 16.12 14.44
CA ARG A 55 66.58 15.40 15.73
C ARG A 55 65.19 15.58 16.33
N THR A 56 64.39 14.51 16.26
CA THR A 56 63.24 14.12 17.13
C THR A 56 62.29 13.22 16.34
N TRP A 57 62.77 12.05 15.91
CA TRP A 57 61.95 10.98 15.33
C TRP A 57 62.10 9.71 16.17
N ALA A 58 61.97 9.81 17.49
CA ALA A 58 62.09 8.65 18.36
C ALA A 58 60.74 8.18 18.96
N ASN A 59 59.73 9.03 19.15
CA ASN A 59 58.55 8.64 19.96
C ASN A 59 57.18 9.01 19.33
N ALA A 60 56.94 8.71 18.04
CA ALA A 60 55.63 9.01 17.43
C ALA A 60 55.04 7.90 16.54
N TRP A 61 55.65 6.72 16.45
CA TRP A 61 55.19 5.65 15.57
C TRP A 61 55.29 4.26 16.23
N TRP A 62 54.62 4.11 17.37
CA TRP A 62 54.17 2.80 17.84
C TRP A 62 52.79 2.96 18.48
N ARG A 63 51.74 2.89 17.66
CA ARG A 63 50.41 2.53 18.16
C ARG A 63 50.35 1.01 18.19
N SER A 64 50.05 0.44 19.36
CA SER A 64 49.72 -0.98 19.49
C SER A 64 48.66 -1.41 18.46
N PRO A 65 48.68 -2.65 17.93
CA PRO A 65 47.71 -3.13 16.93
C PRO A 65 46.24 -3.26 17.39
N SER A 66 45.80 -2.72 18.52
CA SER A 66 44.58 -3.21 19.19
C SER A 66 43.52 -2.15 19.56
N GLN A 67 43.29 -1.13 18.73
CA GLN A 67 42.14 -0.23 18.96
C GLN A 67 41.48 0.21 17.64
N GLN A 68 41.13 -0.76 16.79
CA GLN A 68 39.91 -0.55 16.00
C GLN A 68 38.74 -0.63 17.00
N PRO A 69 37.78 0.32 16.99
CA PRO A 69 36.58 0.17 17.80
C PRO A 69 35.94 -1.17 17.42
N GLU A 70 35.79 -2.05 18.39
CA GLU A 70 35.22 -3.36 18.12
C GLU A 70 33.78 -3.21 17.58
N SER A 71 33.42 -4.02 16.58
CA SER A 71 32.14 -3.88 15.87
C SER A 71 30.94 -4.04 16.80
N PRO A 72 29.94 -3.13 16.82
CA PRO A 72 28.76 -3.29 17.66
C PRO A 72 27.88 -4.50 17.27
N TYR A 73 28.23 -5.20 16.18
CA TYR A 73 27.54 -6.39 15.69
C TYR A 73 28.25 -7.67 16.12
N VAL A 74 27.48 -8.69 16.47
CA VAL A 74 27.99 -10.01 16.93
C VAL A 74 27.77 -11.13 15.92
N GLY A 75 26.96 -10.90 14.88
CA GLY A 75 26.66 -11.87 13.84
C GLY A 75 25.63 -12.92 14.25
N SER A 76 24.95 -13.50 13.25
CA SER A 76 23.82 -14.41 13.48
C SER A 76 24.20 -15.75 14.12
N GLU A 77 25.45 -16.21 13.99
CA GLU A 77 25.91 -17.42 14.68
C GLU A 77 25.93 -17.24 16.20
N THR A 78 26.22 -16.03 16.69
CA THR A 78 26.15 -15.72 18.12
C THR A 78 24.70 -15.79 18.61
N CYS A 79 23.76 -15.26 17.81
CA CYS A 79 22.34 -15.32 18.13
C CYS A 79 21.82 -16.76 18.18
N LYS A 80 22.26 -17.61 17.24
CA LYS A 80 21.89 -19.02 17.12
C LYS A 80 22.16 -19.80 18.41
N MET A 81 23.28 -19.55 19.09
CA MET A 81 23.64 -20.25 20.32
C MET A 81 22.57 -20.17 21.43
N CYS A 82 21.77 -19.10 21.45
CA CYS A 82 20.65 -18.92 22.40
C CYS A 82 19.27 -19.04 21.73
N HIS A 83 19.17 -18.78 20.43
CA HIS A 83 17.92 -18.71 19.66
C HIS A 83 17.90 -19.70 18.47
N GLU A 84 18.30 -20.95 18.71
CA GLU A 84 18.45 -22.00 17.69
C GLU A 84 17.18 -22.21 16.85
N ASP A 85 16.00 -22.25 17.49
CA ASP A 85 14.72 -22.47 16.79
C ASP A 85 14.42 -21.31 15.83
N LEU A 86 14.58 -20.07 16.30
CA LEU A 86 14.37 -18.86 15.48
C LEU A 86 15.37 -18.80 14.33
N TYR A 87 16.64 -19.13 14.58
CA TYR A 87 17.66 -19.19 13.55
C TYR A 87 17.32 -20.24 12.49
N THR A 88 16.91 -21.44 12.91
CA THR A 88 16.53 -22.55 12.02
C THR A 88 15.38 -22.14 11.10
N HIS A 89 14.34 -21.48 11.63
CA HIS A 89 13.26 -20.97 10.79
C HIS A 89 13.74 -19.85 9.87
N PHE A 90 14.51 -18.90 10.39
CA PHE A 90 15.04 -17.77 9.62
C PHE A 90 15.85 -18.22 8.40
N THR A 91 16.67 -19.28 8.53
CA THR A 91 17.49 -19.81 7.42
C THR A 91 16.68 -20.27 6.20
N ARG A 92 15.40 -20.56 6.40
CA ARG A 92 14.49 -21.02 5.35
C ARG A 92 13.77 -19.86 4.64
N THR A 93 13.93 -18.64 5.13
CA THR A 93 13.28 -17.45 4.58
C THR A 93 14.15 -16.77 3.53
N ALA A 94 13.54 -15.97 2.66
CA ALA A 94 14.28 -15.13 1.72
C ALA A 94 15.21 -14.13 2.42
N HIS A 95 14.91 -13.73 3.67
CA HIS A 95 15.76 -12.84 4.45
C HIS A 95 17.08 -13.48 4.86
N PHE A 96 17.24 -14.82 4.79
CA PHE A 96 18.55 -15.45 5.01
C PHE A 96 19.60 -15.05 3.95
N LEU A 97 19.17 -14.52 2.80
CA LEU A 97 20.07 -13.91 1.82
C LEU A 97 20.87 -12.74 2.39
N THR A 98 20.39 -12.10 3.47
CA THR A 98 21.13 -11.04 4.18
C THR A 98 22.40 -11.56 4.85
N VAL A 99 22.44 -12.86 5.21
CA VAL A 99 23.62 -13.50 5.79
C VAL A 99 24.57 -13.99 4.70
N THR A 100 24.02 -14.64 3.67
CA THR A 100 24.82 -15.39 2.68
C THR A 100 25.33 -14.53 1.52
N SER A 101 24.68 -13.39 1.23
CA SER A 101 25.09 -12.55 0.10
C SER A 101 26.15 -11.52 0.52
N PRO A 102 27.26 -11.39 -0.22
CA PRO A 102 28.30 -10.40 0.08
C PRO A 102 27.86 -8.96 -0.17
N LYS A 103 26.70 -8.73 -0.79
CA LYS A 103 26.20 -7.39 -1.14
C LYS A 103 25.75 -6.55 0.07
N TYR A 104 25.43 -7.20 1.18
CA TYR A 104 24.90 -6.53 2.37
C TYR A 104 26.02 -6.07 3.29
N LYS A 105 25.87 -4.85 3.82
CA LYS A 105 26.76 -4.31 4.85
C LYS A 105 26.52 -5.03 6.17
N GLU A 106 27.50 -4.99 7.07
CA GLU A 106 27.42 -5.63 8.40
C GLU A 106 26.11 -5.30 9.15
N ALA A 107 25.70 -4.03 9.14
CA ALA A 107 24.45 -3.56 9.75
C ALA A 107 23.16 -4.11 9.10
N GLU A 108 23.25 -4.68 7.91
CA GLU A 108 22.14 -5.20 7.11
C GLU A 108 22.12 -6.73 7.08
N LYS A 109 22.99 -7.39 7.87
CA LYS A 109 23.09 -8.85 7.88
C LYS A 109 22.26 -9.51 8.98
N GLY A 110 21.54 -10.55 8.60
CA GLY A 110 20.97 -11.52 9.52
C GLY A 110 20.03 -10.93 10.55
N CYS A 111 20.06 -11.45 11.78
CA CYS A 111 19.20 -11.01 12.88
C CYS A 111 19.30 -9.50 13.14
N GLU A 112 20.53 -8.97 13.09
CA GLU A 112 20.85 -7.59 13.43
C GLU A 112 20.37 -6.58 12.36
N SER A 113 20.06 -7.05 11.16
CA SER A 113 19.40 -6.24 10.11
C SER A 113 18.03 -5.70 10.54
N CYS A 114 17.32 -6.46 11.37
CA CYS A 114 15.98 -6.12 11.89
C CYS A 114 16.04 -5.68 13.35
N HIS A 115 16.87 -6.35 14.14
CA HIS A 115 16.98 -6.18 15.60
C HIS A 115 18.05 -5.17 16.03
N GLY A 116 18.81 -4.61 15.09
CA GLY A 116 19.92 -3.69 15.38
C GLY A 116 21.14 -4.41 15.98
N PRO A 117 22.17 -3.65 16.40
CA PRO A 117 23.41 -4.22 16.93
C PRO A 117 23.15 -4.99 18.23
N GLY A 118 23.60 -6.25 18.28
CA GLY A 118 23.30 -7.18 19.36
C GLY A 118 24.35 -7.26 20.48
N ARG A 119 25.48 -6.56 20.36
CA ARG A 119 26.60 -6.68 21.32
C ARG A 119 26.19 -6.40 22.76
N GLU A 120 25.57 -5.25 23.04
CA GLU A 120 25.17 -4.89 24.41
C GLU A 120 24.19 -5.91 25.00
N HIS A 121 23.31 -6.47 24.17
CA HIS A 121 22.39 -7.53 24.56
C HIS A 121 23.12 -8.82 24.92
N VAL A 122 24.11 -9.24 24.14
CA VAL A 122 24.90 -10.45 24.44
C VAL A 122 25.79 -10.27 25.67
N GLU A 123 26.51 -9.14 25.77
CA GLU A 123 27.42 -8.86 26.89
C GLU A 123 26.70 -8.70 28.24
N SER A 124 25.44 -8.25 28.21
CA SER A 124 24.59 -8.18 29.40
C SER A 124 23.93 -9.51 29.78
N GLY A 125 24.23 -10.61 29.07
CA GLY A 125 23.65 -11.92 29.33
C GLY A 125 22.22 -12.10 28.78
N GLY A 126 21.82 -11.29 27.80
CA GLY A 126 20.55 -11.39 27.10
C GLY A 126 19.51 -10.33 27.50
N ASP A 127 19.91 -9.15 27.97
CA ASP A 127 18.96 -8.08 28.32
C ASP A 127 18.19 -7.60 27.07
N VAL A 128 16.87 -7.83 27.04
CA VAL A 128 16.01 -7.51 25.90
C VAL A 128 15.83 -6.02 25.67
N GLU A 129 16.11 -5.17 26.66
CA GLU A 129 16.07 -3.71 26.51
C GLU A 129 17.29 -3.18 25.74
N LYS A 130 18.34 -4.00 25.61
CA LYS A 130 19.59 -3.69 24.89
C LYS A 130 19.59 -4.10 23.42
N ILE A 131 18.46 -4.56 22.90
CA ILE A 131 18.27 -4.91 21.50
C ILE A 131 16.93 -4.39 21.00
N PHE A 132 16.78 -4.13 19.70
CA PHE A 132 15.49 -3.75 19.17
C PHE A 132 14.54 -4.97 19.17
N SER A 133 13.56 -4.96 20.08
CA SER A 133 12.40 -5.83 20.01
C SER A 133 11.24 -5.13 19.30
N PHE A 134 10.54 -5.83 18.41
CA PHE A 134 9.30 -5.33 17.81
C PHE A 134 8.17 -5.21 18.86
N ARG A 135 8.23 -6.04 19.91
CA ARG A 135 7.25 -6.01 20.99
C ARG A 135 7.38 -4.72 21.80
N GLY A 136 6.26 -4.05 22.03
CA GLY A 136 6.22 -2.80 22.80
C GLY A 136 6.61 -1.54 22.01
N ARG A 137 6.99 -1.67 20.74
CA ARG A 137 7.22 -0.53 19.84
C ARG A 137 5.93 -0.08 19.17
N SER A 138 5.87 1.20 18.84
CA SER A 138 4.76 1.72 18.04
C SER A 138 4.72 1.04 16.66
N ILE A 139 3.54 0.95 16.06
CA ILE A 139 3.39 0.33 14.73
C ILE A 139 4.21 1.08 13.68
N ALA A 140 4.31 2.41 13.80
CA ALA A 140 5.17 3.22 12.94
C ALA A 140 6.65 2.82 13.03
N GLU A 141 7.17 2.58 14.24
CA GLU A 141 8.55 2.10 14.43
C GLU A 141 8.75 0.69 13.88
N GLN A 142 7.78 -0.21 14.12
CA GLN A 142 7.82 -1.57 13.59
C GLN A 142 7.87 -1.57 12.05
N ASN A 143 6.96 -0.83 11.41
CA ASN A 143 6.91 -0.72 9.95
C ASN A 143 8.15 -0.01 9.39
N ALA A 144 8.67 1.01 10.08
CA ALA A 144 9.88 1.70 9.66
C ALA A 144 11.07 0.75 9.52
N ARG A 145 11.20 -0.27 10.38
CA ARG A 145 12.26 -1.29 10.26
C ARG A 145 12.19 -2.08 8.98
N CYS A 146 10.99 -2.47 8.54
CA CYS A 146 10.82 -3.18 7.28
C CYS A 146 11.03 -2.24 6.09
N LEU A 147 10.52 -1.01 6.20
CA LEU A 147 10.55 -0.02 5.13
C LEU A 147 11.95 0.54 4.86
N THR A 148 12.91 0.45 5.79
CA THR A 148 14.31 0.81 5.49
C THR A 148 14.87 0.09 4.26
N CYS A 149 14.41 -1.15 3.99
CA CYS A 149 14.80 -1.93 2.81
C CYS A 149 13.65 -2.15 1.81
N HIS A 150 12.40 -2.25 2.28
CA HIS A 150 11.26 -2.62 1.45
C HIS A 150 10.47 -1.42 0.86
N GLU A 151 10.78 -0.18 1.25
CA GLU A 151 10.01 1.01 0.84
C GLU A 151 10.02 1.29 -0.66
N GLN A 152 11.07 0.93 -1.40
CA GLN A 152 11.14 1.23 -2.85
C GLN A 152 10.73 0.05 -3.73
N GLN A 153 10.20 -1.03 -3.15
CA GLN A 153 9.80 -2.20 -3.92
C GLN A 153 8.47 -1.96 -4.63
N GLN A 154 8.35 -2.44 -5.88
CA GLN A 154 7.18 -2.21 -6.74
C GLN A 154 5.84 -2.54 -6.06
N GLU A 155 5.80 -3.59 -5.25
CA GLU A 155 4.57 -4.00 -4.57
C GLU A 155 4.30 -3.23 -3.28
N ARG A 156 5.28 -2.50 -2.70
CA ARG A 156 5.20 -1.94 -1.33
C ARG A 156 5.46 -0.44 -1.25
N HIS A 157 5.79 0.21 -2.38
CA HIS A 157 6.17 1.62 -2.39
C HIS A 157 5.03 2.57 -1.99
N ASN A 158 3.78 2.11 -2.07
CA ASN A 158 2.60 2.87 -1.66
C ASN A 158 2.09 2.46 -0.28
N PHE A 159 2.87 1.72 0.52
CA PHE A 159 2.37 1.21 1.80
C PHE A 159 2.00 2.33 2.77
N ARG A 160 2.86 3.33 2.96
CA ARG A 160 2.61 4.45 3.88
C ARG A 160 1.27 5.17 3.62
N PRO A 161 0.94 5.56 2.37
CA PRO A 161 -0.36 6.18 2.07
C PRO A 161 -1.50 5.18 1.86
N SER A 162 -1.26 3.87 1.90
CA SER A 162 -2.31 2.86 1.74
C SER A 162 -3.31 2.88 2.91
N ALA A 163 -4.49 2.31 2.68
CA ALA A 163 -5.49 2.15 3.74
C ALA A 163 -4.93 1.40 4.97
N HIS A 164 -4.11 0.37 4.77
CA HIS A 164 -3.46 -0.35 5.87
C HIS A 164 -2.39 0.49 6.58
N GLY A 165 -1.57 1.22 5.83
CA GLY A 165 -0.54 2.10 6.40
C GLY A 165 -1.14 3.23 7.23
N LEU A 166 -2.19 3.89 6.71
CA LEU A 166 -2.92 4.94 7.42
C LEU A 166 -3.68 4.41 8.63
N SER A 167 -4.14 3.17 8.58
CA SER A 167 -4.82 2.50 9.69
C SER A 167 -3.87 1.87 10.71
N GLN A 168 -2.56 2.10 10.59
CA GLN A 168 -1.53 1.56 11.50
C GLN A 168 -1.59 0.03 11.62
N VAL A 169 -1.74 -0.68 10.50
CA VAL A 169 -1.53 -2.13 10.44
C VAL A 169 -0.02 -2.41 10.36
N ALA A 170 0.50 -3.31 11.19
CA ALA A 170 1.90 -3.68 11.17
C ALA A 170 2.19 -4.68 10.04
N CYS A 171 3.40 -4.63 9.47
CA CYS A 171 3.86 -5.69 8.56
C CYS A 171 3.78 -7.08 9.23
N THR A 172 4.05 -7.13 10.54
CA THR A 172 4.06 -8.33 11.38
C THR A 172 2.68 -8.89 11.70
N ASP A 173 1.59 -8.14 11.44
CA ASP A 173 0.23 -8.67 11.56
C ASP A 173 -0.09 -9.67 10.44
N CYS A 174 0.59 -9.52 9.30
CA CYS A 174 0.43 -10.36 8.12
C CYS A 174 1.63 -11.28 7.87
N HIS A 175 2.85 -10.79 8.11
CA HIS A 175 4.09 -11.50 7.83
C HIS A 175 4.80 -11.96 9.11
N SER A 176 5.52 -13.08 9.03
CA SER A 176 6.33 -13.60 10.12
C SER A 176 7.68 -14.08 9.59
N ALA A 177 8.76 -13.44 10.05
CA ALA A 177 10.12 -13.87 9.75
C ALA A 177 10.58 -15.04 10.64
N HIS A 178 9.92 -15.24 11.79
CA HIS A 178 10.29 -16.27 12.77
C HIS A 178 9.53 -17.58 12.55
N SER A 179 8.28 -17.53 12.12
CA SER A 179 7.43 -18.72 12.00
C SER A 179 6.29 -18.48 10.99
N PRO A 180 6.60 -18.32 9.69
CA PRO A 180 5.57 -18.19 8.67
C PRO A 180 4.85 -19.53 8.45
N VAL A 181 3.54 -19.46 8.20
CA VAL A 181 2.75 -20.61 7.74
C VAL A 181 2.94 -20.85 6.24
N LEU A 182 3.17 -19.77 5.48
CA LEU A 182 3.51 -19.80 4.05
C LEU A 182 4.87 -19.15 3.83
N LEU A 183 5.86 -19.90 3.37
CA LEU A 183 7.26 -19.46 3.30
C LEU A 183 7.51 -18.45 2.18
N GLU A 184 6.81 -18.60 1.06
CA GLU A 184 7.01 -17.85 -0.17
C GLU A 184 6.81 -16.34 0.05
N ASP A 185 5.75 -15.99 0.79
CA ASP A 185 5.37 -14.61 1.12
C ASP A 185 5.53 -14.29 2.62
N LEU A 186 6.11 -15.22 3.38
CA LEU A 186 6.24 -15.15 4.84
C LEU A 186 4.91 -14.92 5.58
N LEU A 187 3.78 -15.41 5.07
CA LEU A 187 2.48 -15.12 5.69
C LEU A 187 2.30 -15.87 7.00
N ALA A 188 1.81 -15.16 8.01
CA ALA A 188 1.45 -15.72 9.31
C ALA A 188 0.22 -16.65 9.25
N LYS A 189 -0.64 -16.50 8.23
CA LYS A 189 -1.80 -17.36 7.94
C LYS A 189 -2.02 -17.48 6.43
N ARG A 190 -2.70 -18.53 6.00
CA ARG A 190 -3.09 -18.71 4.59
C ARG A 190 -4.23 -17.77 4.20
N LEU A 191 -4.25 -17.35 2.94
CA LEU A 191 -5.38 -16.64 2.35
C LEU A 191 -6.55 -17.61 2.08
N PRO A 192 -7.81 -17.17 2.20
CA PRO A 192 -8.27 -15.81 2.53
C PRO A 192 -8.36 -15.51 4.04
N GLU A 193 -8.13 -16.50 4.91
CA GLU A 193 -8.36 -16.38 6.35
C GLU A 193 -7.51 -15.28 7.03
N LEU A 194 -6.31 -15.01 6.51
CA LEU A 194 -5.52 -13.87 6.96
C LEU A 194 -6.28 -12.55 6.82
N CYS A 195 -6.92 -12.32 5.66
CA CYS A 195 -7.68 -11.09 5.40
C CYS A 195 -8.99 -11.06 6.22
N TYR A 196 -9.66 -12.20 6.35
CA TYR A 196 -10.94 -12.30 7.06
C TYR A 196 -10.83 -12.12 8.57
N ALA A 197 -9.62 -12.14 9.14
CA ALA A 197 -9.41 -11.74 10.52
C ALA A 197 -9.93 -10.31 10.81
N CYS A 198 -9.92 -9.43 9.80
CA CYS A 198 -10.43 -8.07 9.89
C CYS A 198 -11.58 -7.80 8.89
N HIS A 199 -11.50 -8.32 7.66
CA HIS A 199 -12.48 -8.08 6.59
C HIS A 199 -13.68 -9.05 6.65
N GLY A 200 -14.38 -9.06 7.79
CA GLY A 200 -15.50 -9.97 8.04
C GLY A 200 -16.71 -9.75 7.12
N GLU A 201 -16.97 -8.52 6.68
CA GLU A 201 -18.07 -8.22 5.75
C GLU A 201 -17.80 -8.80 4.35
N VAL A 202 -16.56 -8.67 3.86
CA VAL A 202 -16.15 -9.26 2.58
C VAL A 202 -16.26 -10.79 2.63
N ARG A 203 -15.98 -11.42 3.78
CA ARG A 203 -16.25 -12.85 3.98
C ARG A 203 -17.72 -13.19 3.75
N GLN A 204 -18.64 -12.33 4.19
CA GLN A 204 -20.08 -12.53 3.97
C GLN A 204 -20.47 -12.36 2.49
N ASP A 205 -19.76 -11.52 1.72
CA ASP A 205 -20.00 -11.44 0.28
C ASP A 205 -19.60 -12.74 -0.43
N PHE A 206 -18.47 -13.32 -0.05
CA PHE A 206 -17.97 -14.57 -0.65
C PHE A 206 -18.73 -15.83 -0.19
N ILE A 207 -19.72 -15.75 0.70
CA ILE A 207 -20.63 -16.89 0.92
C ILE A 207 -21.89 -16.82 0.03
N LYS A 208 -22.13 -15.69 -0.65
CA LYS A 208 -23.30 -15.51 -1.52
C LYS A 208 -23.24 -16.45 -2.74
N PRO A 209 -24.40 -16.81 -3.36
CA PRO A 209 -24.46 -17.79 -4.43
C PRO A 209 -23.64 -17.42 -5.68
N PHE A 210 -23.59 -16.14 -6.03
CA PHE A 210 -22.81 -15.65 -7.16
C PHE A 210 -21.63 -14.86 -6.62
N ARG A 211 -20.42 -15.35 -6.88
CA ARG A 211 -19.16 -14.79 -6.36
C ARG A 211 -18.01 -15.16 -7.29
N HIS A 212 -16.91 -14.42 -7.20
CA HIS A 212 -15.64 -14.92 -7.71
C HIS A 212 -15.15 -16.08 -6.85
N ARG A 213 -14.39 -17.00 -7.46
CA ARG A 213 -14.04 -18.31 -6.88
C ARG A 213 -12.87 -18.24 -5.88
N VAL A 214 -12.99 -17.43 -4.84
CA VAL A 214 -11.94 -17.25 -3.82
C VAL A 214 -11.91 -18.43 -2.82
N HIS A 215 -13.08 -18.90 -2.36
CA HIS A 215 -13.16 -20.02 -1.41
C HIS A 215 -12.81 -21.36 -2.06
N GLU A 216 -13.03 -21.46 -3.37
CA GLU A 216 -12.69 -22.63 -4.18
C GLU A 216 -11.23 -22.63 -4.64
N GLY A 217 -10.43 -21.62 -4.26
CA GLY A 217 -9.01 -21.52 -4.61
C GLY A 217 -8.72 -21.15 -6.07
N GLY A 218 -9.73 -20.70 -6.83
CA GLY A 218 -9.56 -20.24 -8.20
C GLY A 218 -8.88 -18.87 -8.33
N MET A 219 -8.89 -18.08 -7.25
CA MET A 219 -8.16 -16.81 -7.11
C MET A 219 -8.05 -16.42 -5.64
N SER A 220 -7.31 -15.37 -5.33
CA SER A 220 -7.15 -14.84 -3.97
C SER A 220 -7.51 -13.35 -3.91
N CYS A 221 -7.62 -12.81 -2.70
CA CYS A 221 -7.78 -11.36 -2.48
C CYS A 221 -6.68 -10.57 -3.20
N THR A 222 -5.45 -11.10 -3.17
CA THR A 222 -4.26 -10.48 -3.78
C THR A 222 -4.18 -10.63 -5.30
N THR A 223 -5.09 -11.39 -5.92
CA THR A 223 -5.24 -11.38 -7.38
C THR A 223 -5.76 -10.02 -7.86
N CYS A 224 -6.66 -9.40 -7.09
CA CYS A 224 -7.25 -8.11 -7.43
C CYS A 224 -6.68 -6.96 -6.60
N HIS A 225 -6.35 -7.17 -5.32
CA HIS A 225 -5.88 -6.11 -4.42
C HIS A 225 -4.36 -6.13 -4.20
N ASN A 226 -3.77 -4.95 -4.02
CA ASN A 226 -2.44 -4.84 -3.43
C ASN A 226 -2.60 -4.46 -1.94
N PRO A 227 -2.38 -5.40 -0.99
CA PRO A 227 -2.52 -5.11 0.43
C PRO A 227 -1.47 -4.11 0.94
N HIS A 228 -0.42 -3.82 0.16
CA HIS A 228 0.58 -2.83 0.51
C HIS A 228 0.42 -1.49 -0.22
N GLY A 229 -0.74 -1.23 -0.83
CA GLY A 229 -1.02 0.05 -1.47
C GLY A 229 -1.23 -0.04 -2.97
N GLY A 230 -2.50 -0.06 -3.39
CA GLY A 230 -2.86 0.19 -4.79
C GLY A 230 -2.89 1.69 -5.09
N PHE A 231 -2.84 2.05 -6.36
CA PHE A 231 -2.89 3.47 -6.77
C PHE A 231 -4.31 4.04 -6.86
N ASN A 232 -5.35 3.22 -6.62
CA ASN A 232 -6.74 3.66 -6.63
C ASN A 232 -7.39 3.57 -5.25
N VAL A 233 -8.59 4.14 -5.14
CA VAL A 233 -9.36 4.22 -3.90
C VAL A 233 -9.68 2.85 -3.29
N ALA A 234 -9.83 1.81 -4.11
CA ALA A 234 -10.12 0.44 -3.67
C ALA A 234 -8.85 -0.41 -3.46
N GLN A 235 -7.66 0.19 -3.61
CA GLN A 235 -6.37 -0.47 -3.46
C GLN A 235 -6.21 -1.69 -4.40
N THR A 236 -6.82 -1.67 -5.58
CA THR A 236 -6.63 -2.74 -6.57
C THR A 236 -5.26 -2.64 -7.24
N ARG A 237 -4.81 -3.78 -7.77
CA ARG A 237 -3.64 -3.86 -8.63
C ARG A 237 -3.92 -3.21 -9.98
N ASP A 238 -2.86 -2.87 -10.69
CA ASP A 238 -2.86 -2.50 -12.11
C ASP A 238 -3.83 -1.37 -12.48
N VAL A 239 -3.51 -0.15 -12.03
CA VAL A 239 -4.35 1.04 -12.27
C VAL A 239 -4.04 1.72 -13.62
N LEU A 240 -3.01 1.26 -14.33
CA LEU A 240 -2.69 1.72 -15.68
C LEU A 240 -3.79 1.25 -16.63
N GLY A 241 -4.71 2.16 -16.97
CA GLY A 241 -5.93 1.86 -17.73
C GLY A 241 -7.24 2.07 -16.96
N GLY A 242 -7.18 2.57 -15.72
CA GLY A 242 -8.34 2.79 -14.86
C GLY A 242 -8.63 1.61 -13.93
N THR A 243 -9.64 1.75 -13.07
CA THR A 243 -10.02 0.72 -12.07
C THR A 243 -10.43 -0.61 -12.71
N ASP A 244 -10.88 -0.60 -13.97
CA ASP A 244 -11.34 -1.80 -14.67
C ASP A 244 -10.24 -2.63 -15.32
N ALA A 245 -9.01 -2.11 -15.42
CA ALA A 245 -7.91 -2.82 -16.03
C ALA A 245 -7.65 -4.17 -15.34
N ILE A 246 -7.89 -4.25 -14.03
CA ILE A 246 -7.79 -5.51 -13.27
C ILE A 246 -8.85 -6.54 -13.69
N CYS A 247 -10.07 -6.10 -14.03
CA CYS A 247 -11.15 -6.97 -14.49
C CYS A 247 -10.80 -7.57 -15.86
N LEU A 248 -10.25 -6.74 -16.75
CA LEU A 248 -9.92 -7.10 -18.12
C LEU A 248 -8.71 -8.04 -18.24
N LYS A 249 -7.91 -8.23 -17.19
CA LYS A 249 -6.87 -9.28 -17.15
C LYS A 249 -7.44 -10.69 -17.36
N CYS A 250 -8.68 -10.90 -16.94
CA CYS A 250 -9.38 -12.17 -17.12
C CYS A 250 -10.58 -12.05 -18.06
N HIS A 251 -11.30 -10.93 -18.01
CA HIS A 251 -12.46 -10.64 -18.87
C HIS A 251 -12.05 -9.94 -20.16
N THR A 252 -11.08 -10.50 -20.87
CA THR A 252 -10.48 -9.91 -22.09
C THR A 252 -11.49 -9.75 -23.22
N ASP A 253 -12.53 -10.58 -23.26
CA ASP A 253 -13.62 -10.49 -24.24
C ASP A 253 -14.51 -9.25 -24.03
N LYS A 254 -14.36 -8.56 -22.90
CA LYS A 254 -15.04 -7.29 -22.58
C LYS A 254 -14.14 -6.08 -22.81
N GLN A 255 -12.91 -6.29 -23.26
CA GLN A 255 -11.97 -5.22 -23.54
C GLN A 255 -12.32 -4.55 -24.87
N GLY A 256 -12.65 -3.26 -24.81
CA GLY A 256 -12.80 -2.41 -25.98
C GLY A 256 -11.45 -2.04 -26.62
N PRO A 257 -11.44 -1.12 -27.61
CA PRO A 257 -12.59 -0.34 -28.05
C PRO A 257 -13.55 -1.16 -28.91
N PHE A 258 -14.85 -1.02 -28.64
CA PHE A 258 -15.89 -1.52 -29.53
C PHE A 258 -16.31 -0.40 -30.49
N VAL A 259 -16.78 -0.72 -31.70
CA VAL A 259 -17.33 0.27 -32.64
C VAL A 259 -18.53 0.99 -32.00
N PHE A 260 -19.36 0.24 -31.29
CA PHE A 260 -20.48 0.74 -30.50
C PHE A 260 -20.24 0.36 -29.04
N GLU A 261 -19.77 1.33 -28.25
CA GLU A 261 -19.48 1.12 -26.84
C GLU A 261 -20.74 1.34 -25.99
N HIS A 262 -20.90 0.55 -24.93
CA HIS A 262 -21.88 0.87 -23.90
C HIS A 262 -21.26 1.89 -22.94
N VAL A 263 -21.75 3.13 -22.98
CA VAL A 263 -21.14 4.29 -22.30
C VAL A 263 -20.82 4.05 -20.81
N PRO A 264 -21.71 3.44 -20.00
CA PRO A 264 -21.41 3.14 -18.60
C PRO A 264 -20.18 2.23 -18.42
N VAL A 265 -19.96 1.27 -19.34
CA VAL A 265 -18.80 0.36 -19.28
C VAL A 265 -17.49 1.12 -19.49
N ARG A 266 -17.48 2.13 -20.38
CA ARG A 266 -16.27 2.94 -20.63
C ARG A 266 -16.01 4.00 -19.55
N LEU A 267 -17.07 4.62 -19.03
CA LEU A 267 -16.94 5.81 -18.18
C LEU A 267 -17.12 5.53 -16.69
N GLU A 268 -18.07 4.68 -16.31
CA GLU A 268 -18.39 4.38 -14.91
C GLU A 268 -17.70 3.10 -14.42
N GLY A 269 -17.38 2.20 -15.35
CA GLY A 269 -16.64 0.98 -15.11
C GLY A 269 -17.49 -0.22 -14.72
N CYS A 270 -16.84 -1.35 -14.51
CA CYS A 270 -17.46 -2.65 -14.30
C CYS A 270 -18.31 -2.69 -13.01
N ALA A 271 -17.84 -2.00 -11.97
CA ALA A 271 -18.47 -1.98 -10.65
C ALA A 271 -19.77 -1.15 -10.58
N SER A 272 -20.11 -0.40 -11.64
CA SER A 272 -21.42 0.27 -11.76
C SER A 272 -22.57 -0.75 -11.76
N CYS A 273 -22.35 -1.89 -12.43
CA CYS A 273 -23.34 -2.94 -12.62
C CYS A 273 -23.01 -4.21 -11.84
N HIS A 274 -21.73 -4.47 -11.54
CA HIS A 274 -21.26 -5.68 -10.88
C HIS A 274 -20.77 -5.45 -9.45
N VAL A 275 -20.95 -6.46 -8.59
CA VAL A 275 -20.41 -6.55 -7.23
C VAL A 275 -19.24 -7.55 -7.24
N PRO A 276 -17.98 -7.09 -7.23
CA PRO A 276 -16.83 -7.97 -7.48
C PRO A 276 -16.61 -9.08 -6.45
N HIS A 277 -17.06 -8.92 -5.20
CA HIS A 277 -16.89 -9.96 -4.18
C HIS A 277 -17.98 -11.03 -4.27
N GLY A 278 -19.25 -10.61 -4.21
CA GLY A 278 -20.38 -11.52 -4.33
C GLY A 278 -21.74 -10.83 -4.24
N SER A 279 -22.73 -11.44 -4.88
CA SER A 279 -24.11 -10.97 -4.93
C SER A 279 -25.08 -12.14 -4.81
N ASN A 280 -26.28 -11.85 -4.30
CA ASN A 280 -27.42 -12.78 -4.40
C ASN A 280 -28.01 -12.79 -5.81
N ASN A 281 -27.64 -11.81 -6.64
CA ASN A 281 -28.16 -11.65 -7.99
C ASN A 281 -27.23 -12.37 -8.99
N PRO A 282 -27.80 -13.08 -9.98
CA PRO A 282 -27.02 -13.75 -11.02
C PRO A 282 -26.03 -12.79 -11.69
N ARG A 283 -24.87 -13.34 -12.12
CA ARG A 283 -23.81 -12.57 -12.79
C ARG A 283 -23.27 -11.40 -11.96
N LEU A 284 -23.36 -11.50 -10.62
CA LEU A 284 -22.83 -10.52 -9.69
C LEU A 284 -23.52 -9.15 -9.79
N LEU A 285 -24.76 -9.06 -10.26
CA LEU A 285 -25.38 -7.76 -10.52
C LEU A 285 -25.71 -7.00 -9.22
N THR A 286 -25.65 -5.67 -9.29
CA THR A 286 -26.04 -4.74 -8.21
C THR A 286 -27.55 -4.68 -8.00
N ARG A 287 -28.34 -5.16 -8.98
CA ARG A 287 -29.80 -5.24 -8.92
C ARG A 287 -30.31 -6.66 -9.21
N PRO A 288 -31.42 -7.08 -8.58
CA PRO A 288 -31.99 -8.41 -8.75
C PRO A 288 -32.68 -8.59 -10.10
N ARG A 289 -33.21 -7.51 -10.69
CA ARG A 289 -33.93 -7.54 -11.97
C ARG A 289 -33.17 -6.77 -13.04
N VAL A 290 -33.14 -7.33 -14.25
CA VAL A 290 -32.42 -6.76 -15.40
C VAL A 290 -33.02 -5.43 -15.85
N ASP A 291 -34.35 -5.33 -15.94
CA ASP A 291 -35.05 -4.08 -16.26
C ASP A 291 -34.66 -2.97 -15.28
N GLN A 292 -34.70 -3.25 -13.97
CA GLN A 292 -34.36 -2.26 -12.96
C GLN A 292 -32.94 -1.72 -13.14
N LEU A 293 -31.95 -2.58 -13.42
CA LEU A 293 -30.58 -2.14 -13.69
C LEU A 293 -30.49 -1.22 -14.91
N CYS A 294 -31.13 -1.61 -16.02
CA CYS A 294 -31.10 -0.82 -17.25
C CYS A 294 -31.82 0.53 -17.07
N LEU A 295 -32.95 0.53 -16.36
CA LEU A 295 -33.80 1.70 -16.15
C LEU A 295 -33.19 2.75 -15.20
N GLU A 296 -32.07 2.45 -14.54
CA GLU A 296 -31.32 3.46 -13.76
C GLU A 296 -30.76 4.56 -14.67
N CYS A 297 -30.37 4.20 -15.90
CA CYS A 297 -29.84 5.13 -16.89
C CYS A 297 -30.79 5.29 -18.08
N HIS A 298 -31.43 4.21 -18.53
CA HIS A 298 -32.40 4.24 -19.62
C HIS A 298 -33.78 4.60 -19.09
N THR A 299 -33.99 5.87 -18.73
CA THR A 299 -35.30 6.36 -18.29
C THR A 299 -36.28 6.49 -19.46
N LEU A 300 -37.59 6.63 -19.16
CA LEU A 300 -38.70 6.86 -20.11
C LEU A 300 -38.65 8.25 -20.77
N THR A 301 -37.47 8.67 -21.18
CA THR A 301 -37.27 9.80 -22.06
C THR A 301 -37.61 9.32 -23.49
N PRO A 302 -38.52 10.02 -24.20
CA PRO A 302 -38.73 9.79 -25.63
C PRO A 302 -37.39 9.75 -26.38
N GLY A 303 -37.22 8.75 -27.26
CA GLY A 303 -36.00 8.56 -28.07
C GLY A 303 -34.91 7.67 -27.47
N ILE A 304 -34.90 7.43 -26.15
CA ILE A 304 -33.86 6.61 -25.49
C ILE A 304 -34.34 5.17 -25.20
N LEU A 305 -35.64 4.98 -24.97
CA LEU A 305 -36.20 3.69 -24.52
C LEU A 305 -36.94 2.87 -25.58
N GLY A 306 -36.73 3.17 -26.86
CA GLY A 306 -37.58 2.59 -27.91
C GLY A 306 -39.06 2.83 -27.62
N SER A 307 -39.39 3.91 -26.89
CA SER A 307 -40.75 4.37 -26.60
C SER A 307 -41.22 5.43 -27.59
N GLU A 308 -40.35 5.88 -28.50
CA GLU A 308 -40.78 6.61 -29.68
C GLU A 308 -41.34 5.61 -30.70
N PRO A 309 -42.61 5.75 -31.08
CA PRO A 309 -43.20 4.90 -32.09
C PRO A 309 -42.39 4.92 -33.40
N PRO A 310 -42.18 3.76 -34.04
CA PRO A 310 -42.68 2.45 -33.63
C PRO A 310 -41.75 1.76 -32.60
N ALA A 311 -42.24 1.67 -31.37
CA ALA A 311 -41.68 0.91 -30.26
C ALA A 311 -41.96 -0.59 -30.45
N PHE A 312 -40.95 -1.42 -30.64
CA PHE A 312 -41.16 -2.86 -30.84
C PHE A 312 -41.38 -3.64 -29.53
N HIS A 313 -41.16 -3.03 -28.36
CA HIS A 313 -41.35 -3.64 -27.05
C HIS A 313 -41.94 -2.69 -26.00
N ASP A 314 -42.85 -3.21 -25.15
CA ASP A 314 -43.49 -2.50 -24.03
C ASP A 314 -42.98 -3.06 -22.71
N ILE A 315 -42.14 -2.32 -22.00
CA ILE A 315 -41.48 -2.78 -20.76
C ILE A 315 -42.46 -3.06 -19.61
N ARG A 316 -43.71 -2.60 -19.70
CA ARG A 316 -44.77 -2.97 -18.75
C ARG A 316 -45.19 -4.43 -18.90
N ARG A 317 -44.92 -5.06 -20.05
CA ARG A 317 -45.20 -6.48 -20.28
C ARG A 317 -44.01 -7.33 -19.80
N PRO A 318 -44.23 -8.38 -18.99
CA PRO A 318 -43.16 -9.22 -18.45
C PRO A 318 -42.17 -9.77 -19.48
N ARG A 319 -42.65 -10.10 -20.70
CA ARG A 319 -41.79 -10.62 -21.79
C ARG A 319 -40.69 -9.66 -22.25
N PHE A 320 -40.79 -8.37 -21.93
CA PHE A 320 -39.85 -7.33 -22.32
C PHE A 320 -39.05 -6.75 -21.15
N GLN A 321 -39.23 -7.28 -19.93
CA GLN A 321 -38.48 -6.84 -18.75
C GLN A 321 -37.07 -7.46 -18.68
N ASN A 322 -36.80 -8.49 -19.48
CA ASN A 322 -35.43 -8.98 -19.66
C ASN A 322 -34.81 -8.37 -20.93
N CYS A 323 -34.21 -7.19 -20.77
CA CYS A 323 -33.58 -6.44 -21.87
C CYS A 323 -32.55 -7.28 -22.62
N THR A 324 -31.82 -8.15 -21.89
CA THR A 324 -30.74 -8.98 -22.44
C THR A 324 -31.21 -10.14 -23.30
N THR A 325 -32.52 -10.38 -23.44
CA THR A 325 -33.04 -11.33 -24.42
C THR A 325 -32.83 -10.83 -25.86
N CYS A 326 -32.91 -9.51 -26.07
CA CYS A 326 -32.67 -8.90 -27.38
C CYS A 326 -31.32 -8.17 -27.41
N HIS A 327 -31.04 -7.36 -26.38
CA HIS A 327 -29.81 -6.58 -26.25
C HIS A 327 -28.71 -7.42 -25.61
N VAL A 328 -28.16 -8.39 -26.33
CA VAL A 328 -27.21 -9.37 -25.75
C VAL A 328 -25.78 -8.85 -25.59
N LYS A 329 -25.37 -7.84 -26.40
CA LYS A 329 -24.00 -7.29 -26.41
C LYS A 329 -23.84 -6.08 -25.48
N VAL A 330 -24.40 -6.14 -24.26
CA VAL A 330 -24.45 -5.02 -23.30
C VAL A 330 -23.09 -4.48 -22.82
N HIS A 331 -21.98 -5.14 -23.14
CA HIS A 331 -20.63 -4.66 -22.82
C HIS A 331 -19.99 -3.87 -23.97
N GLY A 332 -20.66 -3.79 -25.12
CA GLY A 332 -20.15 -3.23 -26.37
C GLY A 332 -20.33 -4.17 -27.55
N SER A 333 -20.48 -3.61 -28.74
CA SER A 333 -20.74 -4.33 -29.99
C SER A 333 -19.92 -3.76 -31.14
N ASN A 334 -19.41 -4.62 -32.01
CA ASN A 334 -18.77 -4.21 -33.27
C ASN A 334 -19.72 -4.28 -34.46
N VAL A 335 -20.97 -4.70 -34.25
CA VAL A 335 -21.91 -5.03 -35.34
C VAL A 335 -23.18 -4.19 -35.32
N ASN A 336 -23.65 -3.76 -34.14
CA ASN A 336 -24.93 -3.06 -34.03
C ASN A 336 -24.95 -2.06 -32.85
N ARG A 337 -25.37 -0.82 -33.11
CA ARG A 337 -25.50 0.26 -32.11
C ARG A 337 -26.50 -0.01 -31.00
N LEU A 338 -27.46 -0.91 -31.22
CA LEU A 338 -28.47 -1.32 -30.24
C LEU A 338 -28.04 -2.59 -29.48
N PHE A 339 -26.80 -3.07 -29.65
CA PHE A 339 -26.26 -4.23 -28.95
C PHE A 339 -27.00 -5.56 -29.24
N PHE A 340 -27.63 -5.67 -30.41
CA PHE A 340 -28.12 -6.94 -30.94
C PHE A 340 -26.95 -7.85 -31.36
N GLN A 341 -27.24 -9.15 -31.50
CA GLN A 341 -26.30 -10.13 -32.05
C GLN A 341 -26.39 -10.23 -33.55
#